data_AF-A0AAW2I5G5-F1
#
_entry.id   AF-A0AAW2I5G5-F1
#
_cell.length_a   1.000
_cell.length_b   1.000
_cell.length_c   1.000
_cell.angle_alpha   90.00
_cell.angle_beta   90.00
_cell.angle_gamma   90.00
#
_symmetry.space_group_name_H-M   'P 1'
#
loop_
_entity.id
_entity.type
_entity.pdbx_description
1 polymer ?
#
loop_
_entity_poly.entity_id
_entity_poly.type
_entity_poly.pdbx_seq_one_letter_code
_entity_poly.pdbx_strand_id
1 'polypeptide(L)'
;MFDRLRHKFHSVQENLTASIRGLSSAEPQNRSQIPRFSDDVNLNAGTEILENYQTCWAELHEAAQENASKAQEVDQLIGKLHKRLQKQSRDIGQTGTILTRLPEVIYSVTELTERIASLEALFDSVENALIQFEDLVEIRELQDRQLDHRFQLALYKEKKLSMLQSFRINMTEKHAEKLKRHELKQLKLMKERQEAFEDQFKHDMEVYKETSTIPKIDTSSDKDDGKLEDIKLEPEDHKVLDEFLRDSTPESS
;
A
#
# COMPACT_ATOMS: atom_id res chain seq x y z
N MET A 1 -9.77 23.39 99.56
CA MET A 1 -10.46 22.09 99.42
C MET A 1 -9.87 20.98 100.32
N PHE A 2 -8.60 21.06 100.73
CA PHE A 2 -7.99 20.10 101.67
C PHE A 2 -8.55 20.19 103.11
N ASP A 3 -8.98 21.37 103.58
CA ASP A 3 -9.51 21.53 104.94
C ASP A 3 -10.83 20.79 105.18
N ARG A 4 -11.65 20.64 104.13
CA ARG A 4 -12.91 19.88 104.18
C ARG A 4 -12.67 18.38 104.27
N LEU A 5 -11.56 17.89 103.71
CA LEU A 5 -11.15 16.49 103.83
C LEU A 5 -10.56 16.21 105.22
N ARG A 6 -9.78 17.16 105.76
CA ARG A 6 -9.18 17.09 107.10
C ARG A 6 -10.24 17.05 108.20
N HIS A 7 -11.28 17.88 108.12
CA HIS A 7 -12.41 17.83 109.06
C HIS A 7 -13.19 16.51 108.99
N LYS A 8 -13.36 15.93 107.80
CA LYS A 8 -14.02 14.62 107.64
C LYS A 8 -13.19 13.50 108.27
N PHE A 9 -11.87 13.51 108.10
CA PHE A 9 -11.00 12.52 108.72
C PHE A 9 -10.99 12.66 110.25
N HIS A 10 -10.97 13.89 110.78
CA HIS A 10 -11.01 14.14 112.21
C HIS A 10 -12.35 13.68 112.82
N SER A 11 -13.47 13.95 112.15
CA SER A 11 -14.80 13.47 112.58
C SER A 11 -14.91 11.95 112.57
N VAL A 12 -14.34 11.26 111.56
CA VAL A 12 -14.31 9.79 111.53
C VAL A 12 -13.44 9.23 112.66
N GLN A 13 -12.32 9.88 112.97
CA GLN A 13 -11.42 9.47 114.03
C GLN A 13 -12.04 9.68 115.43
N GLU A 14 -12.74 10.80 115.66
CA GLU A 14 -13.48 11.05 116.90
C GLU A 14 -14.65 10.07 117.06
N ASN A 15 -15.39 9.78 115.98
CA ASN A 15 -16.49 8.81 116.03
C ASN A 15 -16.01 7.38 116.33
N LEU A 16 -14.89 6.96 115.74
CA LEU A 16 -14.25 5.67 116.08
C LEU A 16 -13.75 5.65 117.52
N THR A 17 -13.13 6.74 117.98
CA THR A 17 -12.60 6.83 119.34
C THR A 17 -13.73 6.88 120.39
N ALA A 18 -14.85 7.56 120.10
CA ALA A 18 -16.04 7.59 120.94
C ALA A 18 -16.73 6.22 121.01
N SER A 19 -16.81 5.51 119.87
CA SER A 19 -17.37 4.15 119.82
C SER A 19 -16.53 3.15 120.62
N ILE A 20 -15.19 3.24 120.55
CA ILE A 20 -14.29 2.36 121.32
C ILE A 20 -14.27 2.71 122.80
N ARG A 21 -14.35 4.00 123.17
CA ARG A 21 -14.42 4.43 124.57
C ARG A 21 -15.73 3.98 125.25
N GLY A 22 -16.81 3.84 124.50
CA GLY A 22 -18.07 3.23 124.97
C GLY A 22 -17.98 1.72 125.27
N LEU A 23 -16.98 1.02 124.73
CA LEU A 23 -16.77 -0.42 124.94
C LEU A 23 -15.73 -0.74 126.03
N SER A 24 -14.94 0.25 126.47
CA SER A 24 -13.76 0.02 127.32
C SER A 24 -13.91 0.47 128.79
N SER A 25 -15.07 0.96 129.22
CA SER A 25 -15.28 1.39 130.62
C SER A 25 -16.66 1.00 131.14
N ALA A 26 -16.84 -0.29 131.42
CA ALA A 26 -17.85 -0.80 132.34
C ALA A 26 -17.29 -2.04 133.06
N GLU A 27 -16.75 -1.83 134.25
CA GLU A 27 -16.44 -2.89 135.23
C GLU A 27 -17.56 -2.92 136.31
N PRO A 28 -17.69 -4.01 137.10
CA PRO A 28 -18.80 -4.94 136.96
C PRO A 28 -19.86 -4.75 138.06
N GLN A 29 -21.15 -4.87 137.70
CA GLN A 29 -22.21 -5.13 138.68
C GLN A 29 -23.15 -6.24 138.23
N ASN A 30 -23.38 -7.15 139.18
CA ASN A 30 -24.37 -8.22 139.22
C ASN A 30 -24.04 -9.55 138.51
N ARG A 31 -23.68 -10.53 139.36
CA ARG A 31 -24.00 -11.95 139.15
C ARG A 31 -25.51 -12.09 138.94
N SER A 32 -25.90 -12.42 137.72
CA SER A 32 -27.19 -13.02 137.42
C SER A 32 -27.04 -13.99 136.25
N GLN A 33 -27.10 -15.27 136.59
CA GLN A 33 -27.54 -16.43 135.81
C GLN A 33 -27.05 -16.53 134.35
N ILE A 34 -26.09 -17.43 134.15
CA ILE A 34 -25.76 -18.02 132.85
C ILE A 34 -27.00 -18.79 132.37
N PRO A 35 -27.67 -18.40 131.27
CA PRO A 35 -28.67 -19.25 130.66
C PRO A 35 -27.95 -20.48 130.11
N ARG A 36 -28.35 -21.67 130.54
CA ARG A 36 -27.94 -22.92 129.90
C ARG A 36 -28.42 -22.83 128.45
N PHE A 37 -27.48 -22.74 127.52
CA PHE A 37 -27.75 -22.92 126.11
C PHE A 37 -28.48 -24.25 125.96
N SER A 38 -29.70 -24.20 125.42
CA SER A 38 -30.49 -25.35 125.04
C SER A 38 -29.69 -26.27 124.11
N ASP A 39 -29.71 -27.58 124.36
CA ASP A 39 -29.00 -28.67 123.66
C ASP A 39 -29.41 -28.88 122.18
N ASP A 40 -29.87 -27.84 121.48
CA ASP A 40 -30.35 -27.93 120.09
C ASP A 40 -29.74 -26.82 119.21
N VAL A 41 -28.48 -26.46 119.50
CA VAL A 41 -27.70 -25.55 118.65
C VAL A 41 -26.90 -26.38 117.66
N ASN A 42 -27.31 -26.35 116.39
CA ASN A 42 -26.59 -27.05 115.33
C ASN A 42 -25.22 -26.38 115.09
N LEU A 43 -24.18 -26.94 115.71
CA LEU A 43 -22.79 -26.49 115.60
C LEU A 43 -22.25 -26.59 114.16
N ASN A 44 -22.93 -27.35 113.28
CA ASN A 44 -22.56 -27.52 111.87
C ASN A 44 -23.29 -26.55 110.93
N ALA A 45 -24.19 -25.69 111.43
CA ALA A 45 -24.89 -24.72 110.58
C ALA A 45 -23.91 -23.78 109.84
N GLY A 46 -22.78 -23.43 110.46
CA GLY A 46 -21.72 -22.66 109.81
C GLY A 46 -21.01 -23.41 108.67
N THR A 47 -20.83 -24.73 108.82
CA THR A 47 -20.19 -25.55 107.78
C THR A 47 -21.14 -25.81 106.61
N GLU A 48 -22.43 -26.04 106.87
CA GLU A 48 -23.45 -26.23 105.82
C GLU A 48 -23.66 -24.95 104.99
N ILE A 49 -23.67 -23.78 105.64
CA ILE A 49 -23.76 -22.49 104.93
C ILE A 49 -22.51 -22.27 104.07
N LEU A 50 -21.32 -22.55 104.59
CA LEU A 50 -20.08 -22.43 103.84
C LEU A 50 -20.05 -23.38 102.65
N GLU A 51 -20.44 -24.64 102.84
CA GLU A 51 -20.52 -25.65 101.79
C GLU A 51 -21.51 -25.25 100.68
N ASN A 52 -22.67 -24.69 101.04
CA ASN A 52 -23.65 -24.19 100.08
C ASN A 52 -23.11 -23.02 99.25
N TYR A 53 -22.46 -22.03 99.90
CA TYR A 53 -21.84 -20.93 99.16
C TYR A 53 -20.66 -21.41 98.30
N GLN A 54 -19.84 -22.33 98.79
CA GLN A 54 -18.72 -22.88 98.03
C GLN A 54 -19.20 -23.66 96.80
N THR A 55 -20.28 -24.43 96.92
CA THR A 55 -20.89 -25.17 95.81
C THR A 55 -21.50 -24.21 94.79
N CYS A 56 -22.27 -23.22 95.25
CA CYS A 56 -22.84 -22.19 94.38
C CYS A 56 -21.76 -21.38 93.64
N TRP A 57 -20.65 -21.04 94.32
CA TRP A 57 -19.51 -20.39 93.69
C TRP A 57 -18.82 -21.29 92.64
N ALA A 58 -18.71 -22.59 92.92
CA ALA A 58 -18.13 -23.54 91.97
C ALA A 58 -19.00 -23.67 90.71
N GLU A 59 -20.32 -23.82 90.85
CA GLU A 59 -21.27 -23.87 89.74
C GLU A 59 -21.24 -22.56 88.91
N LEU A 60 -21.22 -21.41 89.57
CA LEU A 60 -21.12 -20.11 88.90
C LEU A 60 -19.79 -19.98 88.14
N HIS A 61 -18.69 -20.46 88.71
CA HIS A 61 -17.39 -20.43 88.06
C HIS A 61 -17.34 -21.34 86.84
N GLU A 62 -17.88 -22.55 86.94
CA GLU A 62 -17.98 -23.49 85.81
C GLU A 62 -18.84 -22.92 84.67
N ALA A 63 -20.01 -22.35 85.00
CA ALA A 63 -20.88 -21.69 84.02
C ALA A 63 -20.19 -20.48 83.37
N ALA A 64 -19.44 -19.68 84.14
CA ALA A 64 -18.68 -18.55 83.61
C ALA A 64 -17.55 -19.01 82.67
N GLN A 65 -16.86 -20.11 83.02
CA GLN A 65 -15.80 -20.69 82.19
C GLN A 65 -16.37 -21.26 80.88
N GLU A 66 -17.49 -21.98 80.93
CA GLU A 66 -18.15 -22.51 79.73
C GLU A 66 -18.64 -21.37 78.83
N ASN A 67 -19.23 -20.32 79.40
CA ASN A 67 -19.65 -19.14 78.66
C ASN A 67 -18.46 -18.41 78.00
N ALA A 68 -17.32 -18.28 78.71
CA ALA A 68 -16.10 -17.71 78.15
C ALA A 68 -15.57 -18.55 76.97
N SER A 69 -15.59 -19.89 77.08
CA SER A 69 -15.19 -20.79 76.00
C SER A 69 -16.11 -20.65 74.77
N LYS A 70 -17.42 -20.67 74.96
CA LYS A 70 -18.41 -20.48 73.89
C LYS A 70 -18.27 -19.11 73.23
N ALA A 71 -18.04 -18.05 74.00
CA ALA A 71 -17.81 -16.71 73.47
C ALA A 71 -16.54 -16.66 72.61
N GLN A 72 -15.47 -17.34 73.01
CA GLN A 72 -14.23 -17.44 72.23
C GLN A 72 -14.44 -18.20 70.91
N GLU A 73 -15.23 -19.28 70.90
CA GLU A 73 -15.56 -20.01 69.67
C GLU A 73 -16.35 -19.13 68.68
N VAL A 74 -17.34 -18.38 69.19
CA VAL A 74 -18.11 -17.43 68.38
C VAL A 74 -17.21 -16.33 67.80
N ASP A 75 -16.31 -15.77 68.61
CA ASP A 75 -15.34 -14.76 68.13
C ASP A 75 -14.46 -15.31 66.99
N GLN A 76 -13.97 -16.55 67.12
CA GLN A 76 -13.20 -17.20 66.06
C GLN A 76 -14.02 -17.36 64.76
N LEU A 77 -15.30 -17.74 64.86
CA LEU A 77 -16.19 -17.87 63.71
C LEU A 77 -16.46 -16.51 63.04
N ILE A 78 -16.73 -15.47 63.85
CA ILE A 78 -16.92 -14.10 63.37
C ILE A 78 -15.65 -13.61 62.67
N GLY A 79 -14.47 -13.84 63.26
CA GLY A 79 -13.19 -13.48 62.66
C GLY A 79 -12.92 -14.17 61.32
N LYS A 80 -13.25 -15.47 61.20
CA LYS A 80 -13.17 -16.20 59.92
C LYS A 80 -14.14 -15.63 58.88
N LEU A 81 -15.38 -15.36 59.28
CA LEU A 81 -16.40 -14.79 58.40
C LEU A 81 -15.98 -13.40 57.90
N HIS A 82 -15.48 -12.54 58.79
CA HIS A 82 -15.02 -11.21 58.47
C HIS A 82 -13.88 -11.24 57.44
N LYS A 83 -12.86 -12.09 57.65
CA LYS A 83 -11.76 -12.26 56.69
C LYS A 83 -12.27 -12.69 55.31
N ARG A 84 -13.22 -13.63 55.26
CA ARG A 84 -13.83 -14.09 54.00
C ARG A 84 -14.59 -12.96 53.30
N LEU A 85 -15.42 -12.22 54.04
CA LEU A 85 -16.20 -11.11 53.50
C LEU A 85 -15.30 -9.99 52.99
N GLN A 86 -14.24 -9.65 53.74
CA GLN A 86 -13.26 -8.65 53.34
C GLN A 86 -12.53 -9.06 52.05
N LYS A 87 -12.17 -10.35 51.91
CA LYS A 87 -11.60 -10.87 50.67
C LYS A 87 -12.58 -10.75 49.50
N GLN A 88 -13.82 -11.21 49.68
CA GLN A 88 -14.85 -11.11 48.63
C GLN A 88 -15.12 -9.67 48.21
N SER A 89 -15.19 -8.74 49.16
CA SER A 89 -15.35 -7.31 48.87
C SER A 89 -14.18 -6.75 48.05
N ARG A 90 -12.94 -7.16 48.36
CA ARG A 90 -11.76 -6.79 47.58
C ARG A 90 -11.80 -7.37 46.16
N ASP A 91 -12.14 -8.65 46.02
CA ASP A 91 -12.22 -9.34 44.73
C ASP A 91 -13.30 -8.71 43.83
N ILE A 92 -14.46 -8.35 44.40
CA ILE A 92 -15.53 -7.61 43.71
C ILE A 92 -15.04 -6.23 43.28
N GLY A 93 -14.34 -5.50 44.17
CA GLY A 93 -13.76 -4.19 43.85
C GLY A 93 -12.77 -4.27 42.69
N GLN A 94 -11.87 -5.24 42.71
CA GLN A 94 -10.91 -5.48 41.62
C GLN A 94 -11.63 -5.81 40.31
N THR A 95 -12.65 -6.67 40.35
CA THR A 95 -13.45 -6.99 39.16
C THR A 95 -14.14 -5.75 38.60
N GLY A 96 -14.71 -4.90 39.46
CA GLY A 96 -15.28 -3.61 39.05
C GLY A 96 -14.26 -2.68 38.40
N THR A 97 -13.03 -2.60 38.92
CA THR A 97 -11.96 -1.79 38.30
C THR A 97 -11.51 -2.34 36.94
N ILE A 98 -11.55 -3.64 36.72
CA ILE A 98 -11.23 -4.24 35.42
C ILE A 98 -12.37 -3.98 34.44
N LEU A 99 -13.61 -4.14 34.89
CA LEU A 99 -14.80 -3.94 34.04
C LEU A 99 -14.96 -2.49 33.59
N THR A 100 -14.57 -1.53 34.43
CA THR A 100 -14.55 -0.10 34.07
C THR A 100 -13.49 0.26 33.04
N ARG A 101 -12.40 -0.52 32.91
CA ARG A 101 -11.37 -0.35 31.88
C ARG A 101 -11.70 -1.04 30.55
N LEU A 102 -12.64 -1.97 30.54
CA LEU A 102 -13.02 -2.72 29.34
C LEU A 102 -13.48 -1.82 28.17
N PRO A 103 -14.25 -0.74 28.39
CA PRO A 103 -14.61 0.19 27.31
C PRO A 103 -13.41 0.87 26.64
N GLU A 104 -12.36 1.19 27.39
CA GLU A 104 -11.13 1.78 26.83
C GLU A 104 -10.43 0.78 25.90
N VAL A 105 -10.38 -0.48 26.30
CA VAL A 105 -9.84 -1.56 25.45
C VAL A 105 -10.68 -1.71 24.19
N ILE A 106 -12.02 -1.74 24.32
CA ILE A 106 -12.93 -1.83 23.16
C ILE A 106 -12.69 -0.66 22.21
N TYR A 107 -12.61 0.57 22.73
CA TYR A 107 -12.33 1.76 21.92
C TYR A 107 -10.98 1.65 21.20
N SER A 108 -9.93 1.22 21.88
CA SER A 108 -8.60 1.06 21.27
C SER A 108 -8.61 -0.01 20.17
N VAL A 109 -9.37 -1.10 20.34
CA VAL A 109 -9.53 -2.14 19.32
C VAL A 109 -10.32 -1.60 18.14
N THR A 110 -11.41 -0.86 18.37
CA THR A 110 -12.18 -0.26 17.27
C THR A 110 -11.36 0.75 16.48
N GLU A 111 -10.56 1.57 17.16
CA GLU A 111 -9.66 2.52 16.51
C GLU A 111 -8.61 1.79 15.66
N LEU A 112 -8.01 0.71 16.19
CA LEU A 112 -7.07 -0.09 15.41
C LEU A 112 -7.74 -0.74 14.19
N THR A 113 -8.97 -1.22 14.31
CA THR A 113 -9.72 -1.77 13.17
C THR A 113 -10.02 -0.71 12.12
N GLU A 114 -10.36 0.51 12.51
CA GLU A 114 -10.58 1.63 11.58
C GLU A 114 -9.28 2.02 10.86
N ARG A 115 -8.16 2.05 11.58
CA ARG A 115 -6.84 2.30 10.98
C ARG A 115 -6.45 1.21 9.98
N ILE A 116 -6.69 -0.06 10.31
CA ILE A 116 -6.45 -1.18 9.39
C ILE A 116 -7.32 -1.03 8.13
N ALA A 117 -8.61 -0.74 8.27
CA ALA A 117 -9.50 -0.52 7.12
C ALA A 117 -9.04 0.67 6.25
N SER A 118 -8.55 1.76 6.87
CA SER A 118 -8.00 2.90 6.13
C SER A 118 -6.73 2.53 5.36
N LEU A 119 -5.91 1.64 5.93
CA LEU A 119 -4.68 1.17 5.30
C LEU A 119 -4.98 0.22 4.14
N GLU A 120 -5.99 -0.64 4.28
CA GLU A 120 -6.50 -1.50 3.21
C GLU A 120 -6.97 -0.66 2.02
N ALA A 121 -7.79 0.38 2.26
CA ALA A 121 -8.22 1.29 1.19
C ALA A 121 -7.05 2.03 0.51
N LEU A 122 -6.00 2.38 1.26
CA LEU A 122 -4.78 2.97 0.69
C LEU A 122 -4.05 1.95 -0.20
N PHE A 123 -3.94 0.70 0.23
CA PHE A 123 -3.33 -0.37 -0.57
C PHE A 123 -4.10 -0.60 -1.86
N ASP A 124 -5.44 -0.67 -1.82
CA ASP A 124 -6.27 -0.77 -3.01
C ASP A 124 -6.04 0.41 -3.96
N SER A 125 -5.94 1.63 -3.42
CA SER A 125 -5.63 2.80 -4.25
C SER A 125 -4.26 2.73 -4.90
N VAL A 126 -3.25 2.22 -4.18
CA VAL A 126 -1.88 2.07 -4.70
C VAL A 126 -1.83 0.97 -5.76
N GLU A 127 -2.50 -0.16 -5.53
CA GLU A 127 -2.59 -1.26 -6.50
C GLU A 127 -3.26 -0.80 -7.79
N ASN A 128 -4.38 -0.07 -7.68
CA ASN A 128 -5.03 0.53 -8.86
C ASN A 128 -4.13 1.52 -9.59
N ALA A 129 -3.36 2.34 -8.87
CA ALA A 129 -2.41 3.26 -9.49
C ALA A 129 -1.25 2.53 -10.18
N LEU A 130 -0.80 1.39 -9.62
CA LEU A 130 0.22 0.55 -10.24
C LEU A 130 -0.27 -0.11 -11.53
N ILE A 131 -1.50 -0.62 -11.55
CA ILE A 131 -2.12 -1.18 -12.76
C ILE A 131 -2.18 -0.11 -13.85
N GLN A 132 -2.67 1.10 -13.52
CA GLN A 132 -2.71 2.21 -14.47
C GLN A 132 -1.31 2.63 -14.95
N PHE A 133 -0.31 2.55 -14.08
CA PHE A 133 1.07 2.84 -14.45
C PHE A 133 1.64 1.79 -15.41
N GLU A 134 1.35 0.51 -15.20
CA GLU A 134 1.72 -0.58 -16.11
C GLU A 134 1.09 -0.38 -17.50
N ASP A 135 -0.20 -0.07 -17.56
CA ASP A 135 -0.90 0.24 -18.81
C ASP A 135 -0.23 1.41 -19.55
N LEU A 136 0.14 2.47 -18.82
CA LEU A 136 0.83 3.63 -19.40
C LEU A 136 2.22 3.28 -19.94
N VAL A 137 2.96 2.41 -19.25
CA VAL A 137 4.25 1.92 -19.72
C VAL A 137 4.08 1.12 -21.02
N GLU A 138 3.12 0.20 -21.08
CA GLU A 138 2.85 -0.59 -22.28
C GLU A 138 2.45 0.31 -23.47
N ILE A 139 1.56 1.29 -23.24
CA ILE A 139 1.16 2.25 -24.27
C ILE A 139 2.36 3.02 -24.79
N ARG A 140 3.25 3.47 -23.90
CA ARG A 140 4.46 4.19 -24.28
C ARG A 140 5.41 3.32 -25.10
N GLU A 141 5.63 2.07 -24.71
CA GLU A 141 6.45 1.13 -25.49
C GLU A 141 5.86 0.83 -26.87
N LEU A 142 4.54 0.73 -26.98
CA LEU A 142 3.84 0.57 -28.26
C LEU A 142 4.03 1.81 -29.15
N GLN A 143 3.93 3.01 -28.58
CA GLN A 143 4.15 4.27 -29.31
C GLN A 143 5.60 4.40 -29.80
N ASP A 144 6.58 4.07 -28.96
CA ASP A 144 8.01 4.08 -29.33
C ASP A 144 8.26 3.11 -30.50
N ARG A 145 7.72 1.89 -30.45
CA ARG A 145 7.80 0.92 -31.56
C ARG A 145 7.13 1.42 -32.85
N GLN A 146 5.96 2.05 -32.74
CA GLN A 146 5.29 2.63 -33.91
C GLN A 146 6.13 3.74 -34.55
N LEU A 147 6.77 4.57 -33.73
CA LEU A 147 7.62 5.66 -34.21
C LEU A 147 8.86 5.11 -34.92
N ASP A 148 9.51 4.09 -34.36
CA ASP A 148 10.64 3.41 -34.99
C ASP A 148 10.26 2.81 -36.35
N HIS A 149 9.11 2.13 -36.44
CA HIS A 149 8.63 1.59 -37.72
C HIS A 149 8.36 2.71 -38.74
N ARG A 150 7.72 3.80 -38.33
CA ARG A 150 7.47 4.95 -39.22
C ARG A 150 8.78 5.59 -39.70
N PHE A 151 9.77 5.69 -38.82
CA PHE A 151 11.10 6.18 -39.17
C PHE A 151 11.80 5.26 -40.18
N GLN A 152 11.78 3.95 -39.96
CA GLN A 152 12.33 2.96 -40.89
C GLN A 152 11.65 3.01 -42.26
N LEU A 153 10.33 3.15 -42.29
CA LEU A 153 9.54 3.31 -43.53
C LEU A 153 9.92 4.59 -44.28
N ALA A 154 10.08 5.71 -43.58
CA ALA A 154 10.50 6.98 -44.17
C ALA A 154 11.91 6.87 -44.78
N LEU A 155 12.86 6.28 -44.03
CA LEU A 155 14.23 6.06 -44.50
C LEU A 155 14.27 5.14 -45.72
N TYR A 156 13.48 4.07 -45.73
CA TYR A 156 13.38 3.16 -46.87
C TYR A 156 12.82 3.87 -48.11
N LYS A 157 11.78 4.68 -47.94
CA LYS A 157 11.18 5.48 -49.03
C LYS A 157 12.21 6.46 -49.60
N GLU A 158 12.94 7.17 -48.76
CA GLU A 158 14.00 8.09 -49.19
C GLU A 158 15.11 7.37 -49.94
N LYS A 159 15.58 6.23 -49.42
CA LYS A 159 16.59 5.40 -50.09
C LYS A 159 16.12 4.93 -51.47
N LYS A 160 14.85 4.55 -51.61
CA LYS A 160 14.26 4.14 -52.90
C LYS A 160 14.13 5.31 -53.86
N LEU A 161 13.74 6.49 -53.40
CA LEU A 161 13.70 7.70 -54.22
C LEU A 161 15.11 8.08 -54.73
N SER A 162 16.12 8.03 -53.86
CA SER A 162 17.51 8.25 -54.23
C SER A 162 18.00 7.24 -55.27
N MET A 163 17.69 5.95 -55.10
CA MET A 163 17.99 4.92 -56.09
C MET A 163 17.32 5.20 -57.44
N LEU A 164 16.03 5.53 -57.46
CA LEU A 164 15.30 5.88 -58.69
C LEU A 164 15.89 7.10 -59.38
N GLN A 165 16.27 8.13 -58.62
CA GLN A 165 16.92 9.32 -59.17
C GLN A 165 18.27 8.98 -59.79
N SER A 166 19.09 8.16 -59.12
CA SER A 166 20.37 7.69 -59.65
C SER A 166 20.19 6.85 -60.92
N PHE A 167 19.17 5.98 -60.95
CA PHE A 167 18.83 5.20 -62.14
C PHE A 167 18.39 6.08 -63.30
N ARG A 168 17.56 7.10 -63.05
CA ARG A 168 17.15 8.08 -64.05
C ARG A 168 18.34 8.83 -64.64
N ILE A 169 19.25 9.30 -63.79
CA ILE A 169 20.48 9.98 -64.22
C ILE A 169 21.32 9.05 -65.11
N ASN A 170 21.59 7.82 -64.66
CA ASN A 170 22.33 6.81 -65.43
C ASN A 170 21.66 6.52 -66.79
N MET A 171 20.33 6.45 -66.85
CA MET A 171 19.59 6.24 -68.10
C MET A 171 19.70 7.45 -69.03
N THR A 172 19.60 8.67 -68.51
CA THR A 172 19.78 9.89 -69.31
C THR A 172 21.20 10.02 -69.85
N GLU A 173 22.21 9.64 -69.06
CA GLU A 173 23.62 9.61 -69.49
C GLU A 173 23.84 8.58 -70.59
N LYS A 174 23.34 7.34 -70.42
CA LYS A 174 23.40 6.31 -71.47
C LYS A 174 22.69 6.75 -72.75
N HIS A 175 21.54 7.41 -72.62
CA HIS A 175 20.81 7.93 -73.78
C HIS A 175 21.60 9.03 -74.49
N ALA A 176 22.15 10.00 -73.75
CA ALA A 176 23.00 11.06 -74.31
C ALA A 176 24.25 10.48 -74.99
N GLU A 177 24.88 9.46 -74.40
CA GLU A 177 26.01 8.77 -75.01
C GLU A 177 25.61 8.04 -76.29
N LYS A 178 24.46 7.36 -76.31
CA LYS A 178 23.92 6.69 -77.50
C LYS A 178 23.63 7.70 -78.62
N LEU A 179 23.04 8.85 -78.28
CA LEU A 179 22.75 9.93 -79.22
C LEU A 179 24.06 10.46 -79.84
N LYS A 180 25.04 10.78 -79.00
CA LYS A 180 26.37 11.25 -79.43
C LYS A 180 27.08 10.23 -80.32
N ARG A 181 26.98 8.93 -80.00
CA ARG A 181 27.53 7.86 -80.85
C ARG A 181 26.80 7.78 -82.20
N HIS A 182 25.49 7.96 -82.21
CA HIS A 182 24.69 7.95 -83.44
C HIS A 182 25.00 9.17 -84.32
N GLU A 183 25.07 10.38 -83.74
CA GLU A 183 25.49 11.60 -84.45
C GLU A 183 26.88 11.46 -85.05
N LEU A 184 27.84 10.92 -84.29
CA LEU A 184 29.22 10.71 -84.79
C LEU A 184 29.25 9.69 -85.94
N LYS A 185 28.45 8.62 -85.86
CA LYS A 185 28.29 7.66 -86.98
C LYS A 185 27.69 8.33 -88.21
N GLN A 186 26.65 9.14 -88.06
CA GLN A 186 26.05 9.86 -89.18
C GLN A 186 27.01 10.86 -89.81
N LEU A 187 27.74 11.63 -88.99
CA LEU A 187 28.76 12.56 -89.48
C LEU A 187 29.87 11.86 -90.26
N LYS A 188 30.33 10.69 -89.79
CA LYS A 188 31.31 9.87 -90.54
C LYS A 188 30.74 9.41 -91.87
N LEU A 189 29.52 8.87 -91.88
CA LEU A 189 28.86 8.43 -93.11
C LEU A 189 28.69 9.58 -94.11
N MET A 190 28.27 10.76 -93.64
CA MET A 190 28.14 11.95 -94.48
C MET A 190 29.50 12.40 -95.04
N LYS A 191 30.57 12.34 -94.24
CA LYS A 191 31.93 12.68 -94.67
C LYS A 191 32.45 11.69 -95.71
N GLU A 192 32.28 10.39 -95.49
CA GLU A 192 32.64 9.34 -96.46
C GLU A 192 31.87 9.51 -97.77
N ARG A 193 30.57 9.84 -97.69
CA ARG A 193 29.74 10.13 -98.87
C ARG A 193 30.21 11.39 -99.60
N GLN A 194 30.58 12.45 -98.87
CA GLN A 194 31.14 13.66 -99.46
C GLN A 194 32.48 13.37 -100.15
N GLU A 195 33.38 12.63 -99.50
CA GLU A 195 34.67 12.24 -100.09
C GLU A 195 34.47 11.41 -101.36
N ALA A 196 33.54 10.44 -101.36
CA ALA A 196 33.20 9.67 -102.55
C ALA A 196 32.63 10.54 -103.69
N PHE A 197 31.78 11.52 -103.37
CA PHE A 197 31.26 12.46 -104.37
C PHE A 197 32.32 13.45 -104.86
N GLU A 198 33.25 13.89 -104.01
CA GLU A 198 34.37 14.74 -104.41
C GLU A 198 35.33 13.99 -105.33
N ASP A 199 35.61 12.73 -105.06
CA ASP A 199 36.46 11.90 -105.93
C ASP A 199 35.77 11.58 -107.25
N GLN A 200 34.45 11.31 -107.23
CA GLN A 200 33.65 11.19 -108.45
C GLN A 200 33.64 12.50 -109.24
N PHE A 201 33.50 13.64 -108.58
CA PHE A 201 33.54 14.96 -109.23
C PHE A 201 34.92 15.28 -109.82
N LYS A 202 36.01 14.94 -109.14
CA LYS A 202 37.37 15.09 -109.70
C LYS A 202 37.54 14.24 -110.95
N HIS A 203 37.06 12.99 -110.90
CA HIS A 203 37.07 12.11 -112.06
C HIS A 203 36.24 12.71 -113.21
N ASP A 204 35.04 13.21 -112.95
CA ASP A 204 34.20 13.88 -113.94
C ASP A 204 34.86 15.15 -114.50
N MET A 205 35.60 15.90 -113.68
CA MET A 205 36.36 17.08 -114.08
C MET A 205 37.59 16.73 -114.94
N GLU A 206 38.24 15.59 -114.68
CA GLU A 206 39.31 15.05 -115.53
C GLU A 206 38.76 14.61 -116.88
N VAL A 207 37.65 13.88 -116.90
CA VAL A 207 36.93 13.49 -118.13
C VAL A 207 36.48 14.72 -118.93
N TYR A 208 36.01 15.77 -118.25
CA TYR A 208 35.66 17.05 -118.90
C TYR A 208 36.87 17.73 -119.56
N LYS A 209 38.03 17.76 -118.90
CA LYS A 209 39.27 18.32 -119.47
C LYS A 209 39.74 17.55 -120.70
N GLU A 210 39.51 16.25 -120.74
CA GLU A 210 39.89 15.38 -121.86
C GLU A 210 38.89 15.44 -123.03
N THR A 211 37.60 15.68 -122.76
CA THR A 211 36.52 15.48 -123.75
C THR A 211 35.72 16.74 -124.12
N SER A 212 35.86 17.85 -123.39
CA SER A 212 35.14 19.13 -123.59
C SER A 212 33.59 19.04 -123.57
N THR A 213 33.01 18.00 -122.96
CA THR A 213 31.56 17.85 -122.73
C THR A 213 31.30 17.40 -121.29
N ILE A 214 30.33 18.04 -120.63
CA ILE A 214 29.95 17.70 -119.25
C ILE A 214 28.98 16.50 -119.31
N PRO A 215 29.23 15.39 -118.57
CA PRO A 215 28.25 14.33 -118.41
C PRO A 215 27.02 14.91 -117.70
N LYS A 216 25.85 14.86 -118.36
CA LYS A 216 24.59 15.07 -117.65
C LYS A 216 24.46 13.93 -116.65
N ILE A 217 24.19 14.27 -115.40
CA ILE A 217 23.72 13.30 -114.42
C ILE A 217 22.45 12.71 -115.02
N ASP A 218 22.50 11.46 -115.42
CA ASP A 218 21.31 10.69 -115.75
C ASP A 218 20.54 10.54 -114.44
N THR A 219 19.55 11.40 -114.22
CA THR A 219 18.40 11.07 -113.40
C THR A 219 17.64 9.97 -114.14
N SER A 220 18.15 8.74 -114.07
CA SER A 220 17.39 7.55 -114.38
C SER A 220 16.40 7.30 -113.23
N SER A 221 15.44 8.20 -113.09
CA SER A 221 14.14 7.92 -112.51
C SER A 221 13.12 8.63 -113.39
N ASP A 222 12.84 7.97 -114.50
CA ASP A 222 11.53 7.98 -115.12
C ASP A 222 10.52 7.55 -114.04
N LYS A 223 10.00 8.52 -113.30
CA LYS A 223 8.83 8.46 -112.41
C LYS A 223 8.60 9.86 -111.84
N ASP A 224 7.72 10.57 -112.54
CA ASP A 224 6.64 11.41 -112.02
C ASP A 224 6.99 12.48 -110.98
N ASP A 225 6.51 13.69 -111.24
CA ASP A 225 6.45 14.78 -110.30
C ASP A 225 5.66 14.35 -109.05
N GLY A 226 6.37 13.80 -108.07
CA GLY A 226 5.84 13.38 -106.78
C GLY A 226 5.45 14.58 -105.92
N LYS A 227 4.33 15.23 -106.26
CA LYS A 227 3.56 15.94 -105.26
C LYS A 227 3.21 14.94 -104.15
N LEU A 228 3.33 15.36 -102.90
CA LEU A 228 3.13 14.53 -101.70
C LEU A 228 1.73 13.86 -101.59
N GLU A 229 0.83 14.16 -102.52
CA GLU A 229 -0.55 13.71 -102.56
C GLU A 229 -0.73 12.30 -103.16
N ASP A 230 0.28 11.71 -103.82
CA ASP A 230 0.16 10.41 -104.51
C ASP A 230 1.07 9.26 -103.99
N ILE A 231 1.72 9.43 -102.82
CA ILE A 231 2.44 8.31 -102.18
C ILE A 231 1.42 7.34 -101.55
N LYS A 232 1.10 6.26 -102.28
CA LYS A 232 0.47 5.08 -101.68
C LYS A 232 1.54 4.27 -100.96
N LEU A 233 1.53 4.34 -99.62
CA LEU A 233 2.31 3.48 -98.76
C LEU A 233 1.97 2.01 -99.06
N GLU A 234 3.00 1.18 -99.23
CA GLU A 234 2.81 -0.27 -99.34
C GLU A 234 2.23 -0.81 -98.01
N PRO A 235 1.39 -1.86 -98.05
CA PRO A 235 0.70 -2.36 -96.84
C PRO A 235 1.63 -2.86 -95.73
N GLU A 236 2.92 -3.07 -96.02
CA GLU A 236 3.95 -3.39 -95.02
C GLU A 236 4.47 -2.14 -94.30
N ASP A 237 4.59 -0.99 -94.98
CA ASP A 237 5.08 0.26 -94.39
C ASP A 237 4.08 0.85 -93.37
N HIS A 238 2.78 0.58 -93.54
CA HIS A 238 1.76 0.93 -92.56
C HIS A 238 1.95 0.20 -91.22
N LYS A 239 2.40 -1.05 -91.24
CA LYS A 239 2.66 -1.81 -90.01
C LYS A 239 3.88 -1.26 -89.27
N VAL A 240 4.93 -0.91 -90.03
CA VAL A 240 6.16 -0.31 -89.49
C VAL A 240 5.87 1.07 -88.91
N LEU A 241 5.02 1.86 -89.56
CA LEU A 241 4.59 3.17 -89.06
C LEU A 241 3.70 3.04 -87.81
N ASP A 242 2.77 2.08 -87.78
CA ASP A 242 1.93 1.80 -86.60
C ASP A 242 2.76 1.30 -85.42
N GLU A 243 3.81 0.51 -85.65
CA GLU A 243 4.74 0.06 -84.62
C GLU A 243 5.59 1.22 -84.09
N PHE A 244 6.09 2.08 -84.99
CA PHE A 244 6.82 3.30 -84.63
C PHE A 244 5.97 4.29 -83.82
N LEU A 245 4.68 4.44 -84.15
CA LEU A 245 3.77 5.35 -83.45
C LEU A 245 3.36 4.82 -82.06
N ARG A 246 3.31 3.50 -81.86
CA ARG A 246 3.04 2.89 -80.53
C ARG A 246 4.17 3.13 -79.54
N ASP A 247 5.42 3.21 -79.99
CA ASP A 247 6.57 3.53 -79.14
C ASP A 247 6.61 5.00 -78.68
N SER A 248 5.76 5.87 -79.25
CA SER A 248 5.70 7.31 -78.93
C SER A 248 4.60 7.72 -77.94
N THR A 249 3.74 6.80 -77.50
CA THR A 249 2.75 7.10 -76.46
C THR A 249 3.33 6.83 -75.07
N PRO A 250 3.57 7.87 -74.23
CA PRO A 250 3.89 7.64 -72.83
C PRO A 250 2.65 7.04 -72.15
N GLU A 251 2.80 5.86 -71.56
CA GLU A 251 1.81 5.30 -70.64
C GLU A 251 1.59 6.28 -69.48
N SER A 252 0.48 7.02 -69.55
CA SER A 252 -0.09 7.70 -68.40
C SER A 252 -0.93 6.69 -67.62
N SER A 253 -0.36 6.15 -66.55
CA SER A 253 -1.05 5.62 -65.37
C SER A 253 -0.17 5.80 -64.14
#